data_AF-A0A1I6QER2-F1
#
_entry.id   AF-A0A1I6QER2-F1
#
_cell.length_a   1.000
_cell.length_b   1.000
_cell.length_c   1.000
_cell.angle_alpha   90.00
_cell.angle_beta   90.00
_cell.angle_gamma   90.00
#
_symmetry.space_group_name_H-M   'P 1'
#
loop_
_entity.id
_entity.type
_entity.pdbx_description
1 polymer ?
#
loop_
_entity_poly.entity_id
_entity_poly.type
_entity_poly.pdbx_seq_one_letter_code
_entity_poly.pdbx_strand_id
1 'polypeptide(L)'
;MKILFKKILLSICLLTVCLQESKAQVNFYNMNKWQDSLVNLGKDMYRLKGEAERLEKNFAFVKTLVSSLKEKHSFIYTFDKLDMISIIQDPNDNFRIFSWHIALNDGSYLYYGAIQRKSKNGALELTPLLDKTFEIQNPEEEQTGLDYWYGAQYYDIIPIQDAYVLLGWKGHGPTYSQKVIEILHQDNGAFKLGKPVFSDNPKMARKIFRYTRQAAMYLKYHEAEQQIIFDHIVPADPSLEGSYEYYGPDLSFDAYKINGANLQFLEDIPFENPPRDEDDLNIVPGRAIPKKKSGL
;
A
#
# COMPACT_ATOMS: atom_id res chain seq x y z
N MET A 1 63.93 -18.40 -17.46
CA MET A 1 62.50 -18.79 -17.45
C MET A 1 61.74 -18.40 -16.17
N LYS A 2 62.29 -18.60 -14.96
CA LYS A 2 61.60 -18.26 -13.69
C LYS A 2 61.35 -16.75 -13.42
N ILE A 3 62.15 -15.86 -14.02
CA ILE A 3 62.03 -14.39 -13.84
C ILE A 3 60.92 -13.80 -14.72
N LEU A 4 60.65 -14.41 -15.88
CA LEU A 4 59.60 -13.97 -16.81
C LEU A 4 58.19 -14.27 -16.25
N PHE A 5 58.05 -15.40 -15.56
CA PHE A 5 56.79 -15.81 -14.90
C PHE A 5 56.38 -14.88 -13.75
N LYS A 6 57.35 -14.33 -13.00
CA LYS A 6 57.06 -13.39 -11.89
C LYS A 6 56.55 -12.03 -12.38
N LYS A 7 56.99 -11.57 -13.57
CA LYS A 7 56.52 -10.30 -14.15
C LYS A 7 55.12 -10.42 -14.76
N ILE A 8 54.76 -11.59 -15.30
CA ILE A 8 53.41 -11.85 -15.82
C ILE A 8 52.40 -11.98 -14.68
N LEU A 9 52.77 -12.61 -13.56
CA LEU A 9 51.89 -12.71 -12.38
C LEU A 9 51.62 -11.36 -11.71
N LEU A 10 52.60 -10.45 -11.71
CA LEU A 10 52.46 -9.10 -11.15
C LEU A 10 51.59 -8.19 -12.05
N SER A 11 51.56 -8.44 -13.36
CA SER A 11 50.72 -7.69 -14.31
C SER A 11 49.25 -8.13 -14.29
N ILE A 12 48.96 -9.39 -13.93
CA ILE A 12 47.59 -9.90 -13.79
C ILE A 12 46.96 -9.44 -12.46
N CYS A 13 47.78 -9.23 -11.42
CA CYS A 13 47.33 -8.69 -10.13
C CYS A 13 47.01 -7.18 -10.17
N LEU A 14 47.52 -6.44 -11.18
CA LEU A 14 47.21 -5.02 -11.37
C LEU A 14 45.95 -4.76 -12.22
N LEU A 15 45.45 -5.75 -12.97
CA LEU A 15 44.20 -5.65 -13.74
C LEU A 15 42.96 -6.10 -12.97
N THR A 16 43.12 -6.68 -11.79
CA THR A 16 42.01 -7.14 -10.93
C THR A 16 41.54 -6.10 -9.92
N VAL A 17 42.14 -4.90 -9.91
CA VAL A 17 41.70 -3.77 -9.10
C VAL A 17 40.84 -2.85 -9.96
N CYS A 18 39.60 -2.61 -9.53
CA CYS A 18 38.59 -1.74 -10.14
C CYS A 18 37.61 -2.38 -11.15
N LEU A 19 37.03 -3.54 -10.81
CA LEU A 19 35.57 -3.62 -10.89
C LEU A 19 35.02 -3.00 -9.59
N GLN A 20 35.14 -1.68 -9.46
CA GLN A 20 34.32 -0.96 -8.52
C GLN A 20 32.90 -1.04 -9.08
N GLU A 21 32.08 -1.94 -8.54
CA GLU A 21 30.64 -1.76 -8.62
C GLU A 21 30.36 -0.36 -8.07
N SER A 22 30.06 0.57 -8.98
CA SER A 22 29.62 1.90 -8.63
C SER A 22 28.32 1.72 -7.83
N LYS A 23 28.44 1.73 -6.50
CA LYS A 23 27.27 1.71 -5.63
C LYS A 23 26.37 2.86 -6.09
N ALA A 24 25.12 2.52 -6.41
CA ALA A 24 24.09 3.48 -6.77
C ALA A 24 24.10 4.66 -5.79
N GLN A 25 24.57 5.83 -6.22
CA GLN A 25 24.67 7.00 -5.36
C GLN A 25 23.39 7.84 -5.51
N VAL A 26 22.56 7.82 -4.48
CA VAL A 26 21.41 8.72 -4.36
C VAL A 26 21.90 10.09 -3.92
N ASN A 27 21.39 11.15 -4.53
CA ASN A 27 21.61 12.50 -4.03
C ASN A 27 20.64 12.81 -2.88
N PHE A 28 20.99 12.37 -1.67
CA PHE A 28 20.17 12.57 -0.47
C PHE A 28 19.88 14.05 -0.16
N TYR A 29 20.78 14.96 -0.54
CA TYR A 29 20.54 16.40 -0.35
C TYR A 29 19.36 16.89 -1.20
N ASN A 30 19.32 16.53 -2.48
CA ASN A 30 18.19 16.87 -3.36
C ASN A 30 16.91 16.14 -2.91
N MET A 31 17.00 14.85 -2.55
CA MET A 31 15.83 14.09 -2.10
C MET A 31 15.20 14.67 -0.83
N ASN A 32 15.99 15.18 0.11
CA ASN A 32 15.46 15.86 1.30
C ASN A 32 14.69 17.14 0.93
N LYS A 33 15.18 17.95 -0.02
CA LYS A 33 14.45 19.13 -0.50
C LYS A 33 13.13 18.77 -1.17
N TRP A 34 13.14 17.69 -1.98
CA TRP A 34 11.92 17.16 -2.58
C TRP A 34 10.92 16.74 -1.51
N GLN A 35 11.36 15.97 -0.52
CA GLN A 35 10.51 15.55 0.59
C GLN A 35 9.93 16.74 1.36
N ASP A 36 10.73 17.76 1.69
CA ASP A 36 10.21 18.91 2.43
C ASP A 36 9.14 19.67 1.63
N SER A 37 9.32 19.77 0.30
CA SER A 37 8.31 20.35 -0.61
C SER A 37 7.04 19.51 -0.65
N LEU A 38 7.18 18.18 -0.76
CA LEU A 38 6.07 17.23 -0.76
C LEU A 38 5.31 17.25 0.56
N VAL A 39 6.00 17.33 1.70
CA VAL A 39 5.36 17.40 3.03
C VAL A 39 4.52 18.66 3.16
N ASN A 40 5.01 19.80 2.68
CA ASN A 40 4.25 21.05 2.72
C ASN A 40 2.99 20.97 1.86
N LEU A 41 3.13 20.53 0.60
CA LEU A 41 1.99 20.34 -0.30
C LEU A 41 1.00 19.31 0.27
N GLY A 42 1.51 18.19 0.77
CA GLY A 42 0.70 17.10 1.31
C GLY A 42 -0.08 17.50 2.55
N LYS A 43 0.47 18.33 3.44
CA LYS A 43 -0.28 18.91 4.56
C LYS A 43 -1.43 19.77 4.07
N ASP A 44 -1.21 20.58 3.04
CA ASP A 44 -2.25 21.45 2.50
C ASP A 44 -3.38 20.66 1.80
N MET A 45 -3.07 19.49 1.23
CA MET A 45 -4.09 18.58 0.65
C MET A 45 -5.18 18.17 1.64
N TYR A 46 -4.90 18.14 2.94
CA TYR A 46 -5.86 17.68 3.97
C TYR A 46 -6.26 18.78 4.96
N ARG A 47 -5.47 19.85 5.11
CA ARG A 47 -5.75 20.94 6.08
C ARG A 47 -6.58 22.07 5.51
N LEU A 48 -6.54 22.29 4.20
CA LEU A 48 -7.29 23.39 3.57
C LEU A 48 -8.79 23.13 3.59
N LYS A 49 -9.57 24.16 3.90
CA LYS A 49 -11.04 24.06 4.02
C LYS A 49 -11.72 23.90 2.66
N GLY A 50 -11.24 24.58 1.63
CA GLY A 50 -11.85 24.54 0.30
C GLY A 50 -11.36 23.36 -0.53
N GLU A 51 -12.30 22.69 -1.20
CA GLU A 51 -12.04 21.51 -2.02
C GLU A 51 -11.18 21.86 -3.24
N ALA A 52 -11.48 22.97 -3.92
CA ALA A 52 -10.72 23.40 -5.09
C ALA A 52 -9.24 23.62 -4.74
N GLU A 53 -8.96 24.24 -3.60
CA GLU A 53 -7.59 24.44 -3.12
C GLU A 53 -6.93 23.12 -2.74
N ARG A 54 -7.64 22.18 -2.06
CA ARG A 54 -7.09 20.84 -1.79
C ARG A 54 -6.72 20.11 -3.08
N LEU A 55 -7.58 20.16 -4.11
CA LEU A 55 -7.33 19.54 -5.42
C LEU A 55 -6.19 20.22 -6.18
N GLU A 56 -6.07 21.54 -6.11
CA GLU A 56 -4.94 22.28 -6.68
C GLU A 56 -3.63 21.86 -6.02
N LYS A 57 -3.60 21.75 -4.68
CA LYS A 57 -2.43 21.27 -3.94
C LYS A 57 -2.10 19.84 -4.27
N ASN A 58 -3.10 18.97 -4.43
CA ASN A 58 -2.90 17.60 -4.89
C ASN A 58 -2.30 17.54 -6.30
N PHE A 59 -2.75 18.39 -7.22
CA PHE A 59 -2.16 18.46 -8.56
C PHE A 59 -0.69 18.91 -8.52
N ALA A 60 -0.37 19.91 -7.70
CA ALA A 60 1.02 20.32 -7.46
C ALA A 60 1.85 19.22 -6.78
N PHE A 61 1.25 18.49 -5.85
CA PHE A 61 1.85 17.35 -5.16
C PHE A 61 2.23 16.24 -6.14
N VAL A 62 1.29 15.80 -6.99
CA VAL A 62 1.54 14.77 -8.02
C VAL A 62 2.71 15.16 -8.92
N LYS A 63 2.72 16.40 -9.43
CA LYS A 63 3.81 16.90 -10.28
C LYS A 63 5.16 16.92 -9.57
N THR A 64 5.16 17.32 -8.30
CA THR A 64 6.36 17.37 -7.45
C THR A 64 6.86 15.97 -7.15
N LEU A 65 5.95 15.02 -6.87
CA LEU A 65 6.29 13.64 -6.58
C LEU A 65 6.93 13.00 -7.81
N VAL A 66 6.29 13.09 -8.97
CA VAL A 66 6.84 12.57 -10.23
C VAL A 66 8.21 13.19 -10.54
N SER A 67 8.38 14.50 -10.32
CA SER A 67 9.68 15.17 -10.50
C SER A 67 10.74 14.62 -9.55
N SER A 68 10.41 14.42 -8.27
CA SER A 68 11.33 13.83 -7.30
C SER A 68 11.72 12.39 -7.64
N LEU A 69 10.79 11.61 -8.19
CA LEU A 69 11.04 10.22 -8.57
C LEU A 69 11.93 10.09 -9.82
N LYS A 70 12.07 11.16 -10.62
CA LYS A 70 13.02 11.22 -11.74
C LYS A 70 14.48 11.36 -11.30
N GLU A 71 14.74 11.72 -10.04
CA GLU A 71 16.09 11.69 -9.49
C GLU A 71 16.67 10.28 -9.61
N LYS A 72 17.92 10.18 -10.05
CA LYS A 72 18.55 8.89 -10.28
C LYS A 72 18.60 8.11 -8.97
N HIS A 73 18.17 6.84 -9.03
CA HIS A 73 18.09 5.95 -7.87
C HIS A 73 17.11 6.40 -6.76
N SER A 74 16.09 7.21 -7.08
CA SER A 74 15.04 7.66 -6.15
C SER A 74 14.32 6.54 -5.40
N PHE A 75 14.30 5.32 -5.95
CA PHE A 75 13.71 4.13 -5.32
C PHE A 75 14.31 3.84 -3.93
N ILE A 76 15.60 4.11 -3.73
CA ILE A 76 16.32 3.86 -2.47
C ILE A 76 15.85 4.83 -1.36
N TYR A 77 15.33 6.01 -1.73
CA TYR A 77 14.91 7.02 -0.77
C TYR A 77 13.49 6.74 -0.28
N THR A 78 13.29 6.56 1.02
CA THR A 78 12.06 6.03 1.63
C THR A 78 10.94 7.05 1.89
N PHE A 79 11.21 8.35 1.73
CA PHE A 79 10.25 9.43 2.03
C PHE A 79 9.66 9.40 3.45
N ASP A 80 10.50 9.18 4.46
CA ASP A 80 10.09 8.92 5.86
C ASP A 80 9.16 9.97 6.49
N LYS A 81 9.21 11.23 6.03
CA LYS A 81 8.35 12.30 6.55
C LYS A 81 6.99 12.42 5.83
N LEU A 82 6.77 11.65 4.77
CA LEU A 82 5.58 11.75 3.93
C LEU A 82 4.48 10.83 4.46
N ASP A 83 4.03 11.11 5.67
CA ASP A 83 3.10 10.28 6.45
C ASP A 83 1.63 10.47 6.07
N MET A 84 1.28 11.49 5.29
CA MET A 84 -0.10 11.75 4.83
C MET A 84 -0.53 10.95 3.59
N ILE A 85 0.39 10.17 3.01
CA ILE A 85 0.10 9.21 1.96
C ILE A 85 0.65 7.85 2.39
N SER A 86 0.17 6.78 1.77
CA SER A 86 0.74 5.45 2.01
C SER A 86 1.82 5.13 1.00
N ILE A 87 2.95 4.65 1.50
CA ILE A 87 4.09 4.15 0.72
C ILE A 87 4.42 2.77 1.26
N ILE A 88 3.88 1.74 0.62
CA ILE A 88 4.13 0.34 0.96
C ILE A 88 5.17 -0.23 0.00
N GLN A 89 6.07 -1.05 0.52
CA GLN A 89 7.21 -1.58 -0.23
C GLN A 89 7.15 -3.10 -0.25
N ASP A 90 7.40 -3.69 -1.43
CA ASP A 90 7.61 -5.13 -1.55
C ASP A 90 8.73 -5.57 -0.60
N PRO A 91 8.54 -6.64 0.21
CA PRO A 91 9.58 -7.15 1.09
C PRO A 91 10.89 -7.54 0.40
N ASN A 92 10.86 -7.79 -0.91
CA ASN A 92 12.04 -8.09 -1.73
C ASN A 92 12.62 -6.84 -2.45
N ASP A 93 12.15 -5.63 -2.13
CA ASP A 93 12.60 -4.36 -2.69
C ASP A 93 12.48 -4.26 -4.23
N ASN A 94 11.56 -4.98 -4.87
CA ASN A 94 11.41 -4.91 -6.33
C ASN A 94 10.54 -3.72 -6.79
N PHE A 95 9.59 -3.32 -5.96
CA PHE A 95 8.71 -2.20 -6.24
C PHE A 95 8.15 -1.59 -4.93
N ARG A 96 7.51 -0.43 -5.07
CA ARG A 96 6.71 0.19 -4.01
C ARG A 96 5.45 0.80 -4.59
N ILE A 97 4.41 0.90 -3.77
CA ILE A 97 3.12 1.46 -4.15
C ILE A 97 2.92 2.73 -3.34
N PHE A 98 2.68 3.82 -4.07
CA PHE A 98 2.16 5.07 -3.52
C PHE A 98 0.65 5.05 -3.66
N SER A 99 -0.08 5.33 -2.59
CA SER A 99 -1.54 5.46 -2.65
C SER A 99 -2.06 6.44 -1.61
N TRP A 100 -3.04 7.26 -2.00
CA TRP A 100 -3.70 8.22 -1.12
C TRP A 100 -5.06 8.63 -1.67
N HIS A 101 -5.78 9.43 -0.90
CA HIS A 101 -7.10 9.93 -1.27
C HIS A 101 -7.24 11.43 -1.01
N ILE A 102 -8.22 12.04 -1.66
CA ILE A 102 -8.71 13.39 -1.32
C ILE A 102 -10.20 13.28 -1.04
N ALA A 103 -10.62 13.67 0.16
CA ALA A 103 -12.03 13.77 0.52
C ALA A 103 -12.69 14.99 -0.13
N LEU A 104 -13.85 14.76 -0.73
CA LEU A 104 -14.69 15.77 -1.34
C LEU A 104 -15.76 16.26 -0.36
N ASN A 105 -16.32 17.44 -0.64
CA ASN A 105 -17.30 18.09 0.23
C ASN A 105 -18.64 17.34 0.30
N ASP A 106 -18.95 16.51 -0.70
CA ASP A 106 -20.12 15.63 -0.70
C ASP A 106 -19.93 14.33 0.11
N GLY A 107 -18.73 14.13 0.69
CA GLY A 107 -18.38 12.95 1.46
C GLY A 107 -17.83 11.78 0.63
N SER A 108 -17.71 11.94 -0.69
CA SER A 108 -17.02 11.00 -1.56
C SER A 108 -15.50 11.26 -1.59
N TYR A 109 -14.77 10.43 -2.33
CA TYR A 109 -13.31 10.41 -2.33
C TYR A 109 -12.76 10.24 -3.75
N LEU A 110 -11.65 10.92 -4.04
CA LEU A 110 -10.82 10.66 -5.21
C LEU A 110 -9.56 9.91 -4.79
N TYR A 111 -9.24 8.82 -5.48
CA TYR A 111 -8.03 8.04 -5.21
C TYR A 111 -6.93 8.32 -6.22
N TYR A 112 -5.70 8.32 -5.72
CA TYR A 112 -4.50 8.51 -6.50
C TYR A 112 -3.47 7.46 -6.11
N GLY A 113 -2.70 6.99 -7.08
CA GLY A 113 -1.60 6.10 -6.79
C GLY A 113 -0.70 5.82 -7.97
N ALA A 114 0.42 5.17 -7.68
CA ALA A 114 1.37 4.72 -8.68
C ALA A 114 2.23 3.59 -8.12
N ILE A 115 2.68 2.70 -8.99
CA ILE A 115 3.70 1.69 -8.67
C ILE A 115 5.03 2.13 -9.27
N GLN A 116 6.06 2.26 -8.42
CA GLN A 116 7.43 2.47 -8.86
C GLN A 116 8.20 1.16 -8.78
N ARG A 117 8.77 0.71 -9.91
CA ARG A 117 9.66 -0.44 -9.96
C ARG A 117 11.11 -0.02 -9.75
N LYS A 118 11.91 -0.90 -9.16
CA LYS A 118 13.35 -0.71 -9.00
C LYS A 118 14.04 -0.96 -10.34
N SER A 119 14.64 0.09 -10.91
CA SER A 119 15.40 -0.02 -12.16
C SER A 119 16.90 -0.20 -11.90
N LYS A 120 17.56 -1.05 -12.71
CA LYS A 120 19.00 -1.34 -12.58
C LYS A 120 19.88 -0.12 -12.81
N ASN A 121 19.52 0.74 -13.76
CA ASN A 121 20.29 1.96 -14.09
C ASN A 121 19.87 3.17 -13.24
N GLY A 122 18.92 3.00 -12.32
CA GLY A 122 18.36 4.06 -11.48
C GLY A 122 17.37 4.98 -12.19
N ALA A 123 16.92 4.65 -13.40
CA ALA A 123 15.88 5.39 -14.09
C ALA A 123 14.51 5.19 -13.43
N LEU A 124 13.62 6.16 -13.66
CA LEU A 124 12.24 6.08 -13.19
C LEU A 124 11.44 5.09 -14.03
N GLU A 125 11.02 3.99 -13.42
CA GLU A 125 9.99 3.09 -13.94
C GLU A 125 8.73 3.25 -13.09
N LEU A 126 7.77 4.04 -13.57
CA LEU A 126 6.55 4.40 -12.86
C LEU A 126 5.32 4.04 -13.70
N THR A 127 4.38 3.33 -13.09
CA THR A 127 3.07 3.04 -13.70
C THR A 127 1.98 3.67 -12.84
N PRO A 128 1.16 4.59 -13.38
CA PRO A 128 0.08 5.21 -12.62
C PRO A 128 -1.03 4.19 -12.31
N LEU A 129 -1.69 4.37 -11.17
CA LEU A 129 -2.96 3.72 -10.86
C LEU A 129 -4.09 4.70 -11.22
N LEU A 130 -4.97 4.33 -12.14
CA LEU A 130 -6.08 5.18 -12.58
C LEU A 130 -7.37 4.68 -11.94
N ASP A 131 -7.92 5.48 -11.03
CA ASP A 131 -9.16 5.15 -10.33
C ASP A 131 -10.34 5.13 -11.30
N LYS A 132 -10.98 3.96 -11.40
CA LYS A 132 -12.13 3.64 -12.23
C LYS A 132 -13.26 3.02 -11.41
N THR A 133 -13.32 3.33 -10.10
CA THR A 133 -14.32 2.84 -9.15
C THR A 133 -15.74 2.77 -9.73
N PHE A 134 -16.20 3.84 -10.38
CA PHE A 134 -17.57 3.93 -10.90
C PHE A 134 -17.80 3.26 -12.26
N GLU A 135 -16.73 2.86 -12.95
CA GLU A 135 -16.82 2.16 -14.23
C GLU A 135 -16.82 0.63 -14.03
N ILE A 136 -16.18 0.14 -12.96
CA ILE A 136 -16.12 -1.28 -12.58
C ILE A 136 -17.50 -1.74 -12.09
N GLN A 137 -18.11 -2.70 -12.78
CA GLN A 137 -19.49 -3.13 -12.48
C GLN A 137 -19.54 -4.09 -11.29
N ASN A 138 -18.64 -5.07 -11.26
CA ASN A 138 -18.56 -6.13 -10.26
C ASN A 138 -17.16 -6.13 -9.62
N PRO A 139 -16.86 -5.15 -8.75
CA PRO A 139 -15.51 -4.98 -8.21
C PRO A 139 -15.02 -6.13 -7.33
N GLU A 140 -15.89 -7.04 -6.89
CA GLU A 140 -15.49 -8.23 -6.12
C GLU A 140 -15.08 -9.41 -7.01
N GLU A 141 -15.48 -9.43 -8.30
CA GLU A 141 -15.21 -10.54 -9.24
C GLU A 141 -14.32 -10.12 -10.43
N GLU A 142 -14.19 -8.83 -10.71
CA GLU A 142 -13.42 -8.34 -11.86
C GLU A 142 -11.91 -8.24 -11.60
N GLN A 143 -11.14 -8.91 -12.47
CA GLN A 143 -9.69 -8.72 -12.61
C GLN A 143 -9.42 -7.52 -13.53
N THR A 144 -8.56 -6.60 -13.09
CA THR A 144 -8.33 -5.35 -13.81
C THR A 144 -6.85 -5.02 -14.01
N GLY A 145 -6.59 -4.09 -14.93
CA GLY A 145 -5.27 -3.47 -15.09
C GLY A 145 -5.06 -2.31 -14.11
N LEU A 146 -3.83 -1.80 -14.04
CA LEU A 146 -3.51 -0.62 -13.23
C LEU A 146 -4.21 0.66 -13.74
N ASP A 147 -4.57 0.70 -15.02
CA ASP A 147 -5.35 1.74 -15.69
C ASP A 147 -6.87 1.63 -15.46
N TYR A 148 -7.30 0.59 -14.75
CA TYR A 148 -8.68 0.31 -14.39
C TYR A 148 -8.76 -0.11 -12.91
N TRP A 149 -8.17 0.71 -12.05
CA TRP A 149 -7.98 0.42 -10.63
C TRP A 149 -9.21 0.77 -9.80
N TYR A 150 -9.57 -0.09 -8.84
CA TYR A 150 -10.71 0.15 -7.94
C TYR A 150 -10.47 1.28 -6.92
N GLY A 151 -9.25 1.77 -6.72
CA GLY A 151 -8.96 2.89 -5.83
C GLY A 151 -9.01 2.51 -4.34
N ALA A 152 -7.88 2.50 -3.66
CA ALA A 152 -7.78 2.33 -2.22
C ALA A 152 -6.46 2.93 -1.70
N GLN A 153 -6.42 3.32 -0.44
CA GLN A 153 -5.16 3.65 0.22
C GLN A 153 -4.64 2.40 0.93
N TYR A 154 -3.57 1.82 0.39
CA TYR A 154 -2.98 0.57 0.85
C TYR A 154 -1.98 0.80 1.99
N TYR A 155 -2.19 0.14 3.13
CA TYR A 155 -1.36 0.29 4.33
C TYR A 155 -0.53 -0.94 4.67
N ASP A 156 -0.76 -2.07 4.00
CA ASP A 156 0.02 -3.29 4.18
C ASP A 156 0.17 -4.06 2.87
N ILE A 157 1.26 -4.82 2.76
CA ILE A 157 1.58 -5.68 1.62
C ILE A 157 2.18 -7.00 2.11
N ILE A 158 1.54 -8.09 1.73
CA ILE A 158 1.91 -9.43 2.16
C ILE A 158 2.21 -10.29 0.94
N PRO A 159 3.45 -10.79 0.77
CA PRO A 159 3.78 -11.65 -0.35
C PRO A 159 3.16 -13.04 -0.15
N ILE A 160 2.56 -13.57 -1.22
CA ILE A 160 2.18 -14.98 -1.37
C ILE A 160 2.94 -15.56 -2.55
N GLN A 161 2.82 -16.86 -2.83
CA GLN A 161 3.72 -17.57 -3.75
C GLN A 161 3.94 -16.88 -5.11
N ASP A 162 2.89 -16.34 -5.72
CA ASP A 162 2.94 -15.73 -7.06
C ASP A 162 2.13 -14.41 -7.16
N ALA A 163 1.85 -13.78 -6.02
CA ALA A 163 1.07 -12.54 -5.92
C ALA A 163 1.37 -11.82 -4.59
N TYR A 164 0.72 -10.68 -4.40
CA TYR A 164 0.80 -9.87 -3.19
C TYR A 164 -0.61 -9.53 -2.74
N VAL A 165 -0.88 -9.75 -1.46
CA VAL A 165 -2.10 -9.26 -0.82
C VAL A 165 -1.86 -7.82 -0.37
N LEU A 166 -2.72 -6.90 -0.77
CA LEU A 166 -2.71 -5.51 -0.33
C LEU A 166 -3.91 -5.27 0.58
N LEU A 167 -3.64 -4.78 1.80
CA LEU A 167 -4.69 -4.35 2.71
C LEU A 167 -4.91 -2.86 2.52
N GLY A 168 -6.16 -2.47 2.22
CA GLY A 168 -6.51 -1.11 1.86
C GLY A 168 -7.68 -0.56 2.65
N TRP A 169 -7.65 0.75 2.88
CA TRP A 169 -8.81 1.52 3.30
C TRP A 169 -9.37 2.28 2.10
N LYS A 170 -10.70 2.31 2.00
CA LYS A 170 -11.40 3.03 0.95
C LYS A 170 -12.64 3.69 1.56
N GLY A 171 -12.55 4.97 1.89
CA GLY A 171 -13.74 5.80 2.07
C GLY A 171 -14.62 5.77 0.82
N HIS A 172 -15.93 5.64 1.01
CA HIS A 172 -16.86 5.56 -0.11
C HIS A 172 -17.80 6.77 -0.17
N GLY A 173 -18.54 7.03 0.90
CA GLY A 173 -19.54 8.09 0.93
C GLY A 173 -19.75 8.64 2.34
N PRO A 174 -20.77 9.48 2.54
CA PRO A 174 -20.99 10.14 3.82
C PRO A 174 -21.41 9.20 4.96
N THR A 175 -22.03 8.05 4.65
CA THR A 175 -22.65 7.16 5.65
C THR A 175 -21.88 5.88 5.94
N TYR A 176 -21.12 5.35 4.97
CA TYR A 176 -20.37 4.11 5.13
C TYR A 176 -18.98 4.19 4.49
N SER A 177 -18.08 3.35 4.99
CA SER A 177 -16.69 3.20 4.54
C SER A 177 -16.43 1.77 4.11
N GLN A 178 -15.26 1.54 3.53
CA GLN A 178 -14.84 0.23 3.09
C GLN A 178 -13.41 -0.09 3.52
N LYS A 179 -13.15 -1.38 3.68
CA LYS A 179 -11.82 -1.97 3.67
C LYS A 179 -11.74 -3.00 2.56
N VAL A 180 -10.55 -3.16 2.00
CA VAL A 180 -10.34 -3.98 0.81
C VAL A 180 -9.16 -4.92 1.04
N ILE A 181 -9.33 -6.18 0.67
CA ILE A 181 -8.23 -7.12 0.41
C ILE A 181 -8.09 -7.24 -1.10
N GLU A 182 -7.07 -6.60 -1.64
CA GLU A 182 -6.74 -6.58 -3.06
C GLU A 182 -5.61 -7.56 -3.36
N ILE A 183 -5.61 -8.16 -4.55
CA ILE A 183 -4.55 -9.08 -4.96
C ILE A 183 -3.81 -8.52 -6.17
N LEU A 184 -2.59 -8.04 -5.94
CA LEU A 184 -1.67 -7.59 -6.97
C LEU A 184 -0.83 -8.77 -7.47
N HIS A 185 -0.82 -9.03 -8.77
CA HIS A 185 0.02 -10.08 -9.36
C HIS A 185 0.61 -9.63 -10.68
N GLN A 186 1.50 -10.44 -11.23
CA GLN A 186 2.03 -10.23 -12.57
C GLN A 186 1.42 -11.23 -13.55
N ASP A 187 0.99 -10.73 -14.70
CA ASP A 187 0.57 -11.51 -15.85
C ASP A 187 1.36 -11.02 -17.06
N ASN A 188 2.12 -11.93 -17.69
CA ASN A 188 3.01 -11.61 -18.82
C ASN A 188 3.92 -10.37 -18.59
N GLY A 189 4.41 -10.20 -17.36
CA GLY A 189 5.28 -9.09 -16.94
C GLY A 189 4.55 -7.78 -16.59
N ALA A 190 3.27 -7.66 -16.89
CA ALA A 190 2.44 -6.52 -16.49
C ALA A 190 1.80 -6.77 -15.11
N PHE A 191 1.65 -5.71 -14.31
CA PHE A 191 0.89 -5.82 -13.06
C PHE A 191 -0.62 -5.83 -13.35
N LYS A 192 -1.34 -6.69 -12.64
CA LYS A 192 -2.79 -6.84 -12.65
C LYS A 192 -3.32 -6.89 -11.22
N LEU A 193 -4.57 -6.47 -11.06
CA LEU A 193 -5.29 -6.43 -9.78
C LEU A 193 -6.46 -7.40 -9.85
N GLY A 194 -6.88 -7.95 -8.71
CA GLY A 194 -8.02 -8.86 -8.64
C GLY A 194 -7.71 -10.28 -9.12
N LYS A 195 -6.81 -11.01 -8.47
CA LYS A 195 -6.57 -12.44 -8.74
C LYS A 195 -7.46 -13.30 -7.83
N PRO A 196 -8.19 -14.29 -8.37
CA PRO A 196 -9.02 -15.16 -7.55
C PRO A 196 -8.17 -16.16 -6.76
N VAL A 197 -7.99 -15.88 -5.46
CA VAL A 197 -7.19 -16.71 -4.54
C VAL A 197 -7.96 -17.10 -3.27
N PHE A 198 -9.21 -16.64 -3.12
CA PHE A 198 -10.01 -16.82 -1.91
C PHE A 198 -10.76 -18.16 -1.93
N SER A 199 -10.64 -18.95 -0.86
CA SER A 199 -11.23 -20.29 -0.81
C SER A 199 -12.74 -20.32 -0.57
N ASP A 200 -13.29 -19.28 0.07
CA ASP A 200 -14.73 -19.12 0.34
C ASP A 200 -15.52 -18.77 -0.93
N ASN A 201 -14.87 -18.11 -1.90
CA ASN A 201 -15.46 -17.85 -3.20
C ASN A 201 -14.41 -17.88 -4.33
N PRO A 202 -14.41 -18.90 -5.20
CA PRO A 202 -13.39 -19.06 -6.25
C PRO A 202 -13.47 -18.02 -7.37
N LYS A 203 -14.56 -17.22 -7.44
CA LYS A 203 -14.67 -16.10 -8.39
C LYS A 203 -14.24 -14.78 -7.79
N MET A 204 -14.09 -14.70 -6.45
CA MET A 204 -13.76 -13.46 -5.79
C MET A 204 -12.35 -13.04 -6.21
N ALA A 205 -12.24 -11.93 -6.92
CA ALA A 205 -11.01 -11.28 -7.29
C ALA A 205 -10.48 -10.40 -6.13
N ARG A 206 -11.40 -9.85 -5.33
CA ARG A 206 -11.13 -8.87 -4.26
C ARG A 206 -12.21 -8.98 -3.18
N LYS A 207 -11.83 -8.98 -1.90
CA LYS A 207 -12.78 -8.91 -0.77
C LYS A 207 -13.04 -7.45 -0.44
N ILE A 208 -14.31 -7.03 -0.41
CA ILE A 208 -14.69 -5.67 -0.05
C ILE A 208 -15.62 -5.71 1.16
N PHE A 209 -15.14 -5.19 2.28
CA PHE A 209 -15.93 -5.00 3.48
C PHE A 209 -16.62 -3.64 3.43
N ARG A 210 -17.91 -3.58 3.78
CA ARG A 210 -18.70 -2.35 3.79
C ARG A 210 -19.32 -2.20 5.18
N TYR A 211 -19.05 -1.09 5.85
CA TYR A 211 -19.44 -0.86 7.24
C TYR A 211 -19.69 0.61 7.51
N THR A 212 -20.49 0.88 8.53
CA THR A 212 -20.86 2.22 8.98
C THR A 212 -19.63 3.08 9.30
N ARG A 213 -19.63 4.36 8.93
CA ARG A 213 -18.49 5.26 9.22
C ARG A 213 -18.27 5.52 10.70
N GLN A 214 -19.27 5.19 11.52
CA GLN A 214 -19.28 5.32 12.96
C GLN A 214 -18.54 4.17 13.65
N ALA A 215 -18.22 3.09 12.92
CA ALA A 215 -17.47 1.96 13.43
C ALA A 215 -16.04 1.95 12.90
N ALA A 216 -15.15 1.31 13.65
CA ALA A 216 -13.84 0.91 13.18
C ALA A 216 -13.87 -0.58 12.89
N MET A 217 -13.30 -1.00 11.77
CA MET A 217 -13.16 -2.41 11.39
C MET A 217 -11.70 -2.85 11.57
N TYR A 218 -11.46 -3.99 12.23
CA TYR A 218 -10.18 -4.67 12.27
C TYR A 218 -9.89 -5.38 10.94
N LEU A 219 -8.67 -5.23 10.43
CA LEU A 219 -8.12 -5.98 9.29
C LEU A 219 -6.61 -5.83 9.36
N LYS A 220 -5.90 -6.88 9.75
CA LYS A 220 -4.43 -6.86 9.90
C LYS A 220 -3.83 -8.23 9.57
N TYR A 221 -2.61 -8.21 9.03
CA TYR A 221 -1.80 -9.40 8.89
C TYR A 221 -1.04 -9.71 10.19
N HIS A 222 -1.06 -10.98 10.58
CA HIS A 222 -0.33 -11.55 11.70
C HIS A 222 0.68 -12.57 11.15
N GLU A 223 1.96 -12.18 11.21
CA GLU A 223 3.05 -12.91 10.58
C GLU A 223 3.30 -14.29 11.22
N ALA A 224 3.15 -14.41 12.55
CA ALA A 224 3.42 -15.65 13.27
C ALA A 224 2.42 -16.77 12.90
N GLU A 225 1.16 -16.41 12.71
CA GLU A 225 0.07 -17.31 12.33
C GLU A 225 -0.09 -17.43 10.81
N GLN A 226 0.57 -16.54 10.05
CA GLN A 226 0.39 -16.36 8.61
C GLN A 226 -1.08 -16.13 8.25
N GLN A 227 -1.75 -15.30 9.04
CA GLN A 227 -3.19 -15.04 8.94
C GLN A 227 -3.48 -13.56 8.74
N ILE A 228 -4.42 -13.26 7.86
CA ILE A 228 -5.05 -11.95 7.76
C ILE A 228 -6.32 -12.04 8.57
N ILE A 229 -6.35 -11.42 9.75
CA ILE A 229 -7.46 -11.46 10.69
C ILE A 229 -8.29 -10.19 10.54
N PHE A 230 -9.61 -10.32 10.55
CA PHE A 230 -10.55 -9.21 10.39
C PHE A 230 -11.83 -9.41 11.18
N ASP A 231 -12.49 -8.30 11.51
CA ASP A 231 -13.81 -8.33 12.16
C ASP A 231 -14.82 -8.98 11.21
N HIS A 232 -15.69 -9.82 11.77
CA HIS A 232 -16.89 -10.26 11.07
C HIS A 232 -17.90 -9.10 11.00
N ILE A 233 -18.36 -8.76 9.79
CA ILE A 233 -19.21 -7.59 9.55
C ILE A 233 -20.64 -8.04 9.23
N VAL A 234 -21.58 -7.59 10.04
CA VAL A 234 -23.00 -7.94 9.92
C VAL A 234 -23.90 -6.69 9.98
N PRO A 235 -25.11 -6.73 9.40
CA PRO A 235 -26.09 -5.68 9.64
C PRO A 235 -26.59 -5.74 11.09
N ALA A 236 -26.94 -4.58 11.66
CA ALA A 236 -27.51 -4.48 13.02
C ALA A 236 -28.84 -5.25 13.19
N ASP A 237 -29.57 -5.49 12.09
CA ASP A 237 -30.77 -6.33 12.02
C ASP A 237 -30.83 -7.00 10.63
N PRO A 238 -31.27 -8.27 10.51
CA PRO A 238 -31.36 -8.95 9.22
C PRO A 238 -32.20 -8.22 8.16
N SER A 239 -33.18 -7.42 8.57
CA SER A 239 -34.01 -6.62 7.65
C SER A 239 -33.27 -5.44 7.00
N LEU A 240 -32.07 -5.11 7.50
CA LEU A 240 -31.22 -4.01 7.00
C LEU A 240 -30.14 -4.50 6.03
N GLU A 241 -30.25 -5.73 5.53
CA GLU A 241 -29.31 -6.25 4.54
C GLU A 241 -29.26 -5.36 3.29
N GLY A 242 -28.05 -4.99 2.88
CA GLY A 242 -27.76 -4.04 1.79
C GLY A 242 -27.64 -2.58 2.23
N SER A 243 -28.11 -2.21 3.43
CA SER A 243 -27.98 -0.86 3.99
C SER A 243 -26.72 -0.72 4.83
N TYR A 244 -25.57 -0.58 4.15
CA TYR A 244 -24.22 -0.61 4.75
C TYR A 244 -23.95 0.44 5.82
N GLU A 245 -24.75 1.50 5.93
CA GLU A 245 -24.72 2.45 7.04
C GLU A 245 -25.10 1.84 8.40
N TYR A 246 -25.71 0.65 8.41
CA TYR A 246 -26.07 -0.11 9.61
C TYR A 246 -25.23 -1.38 9.80
N TYR A 247 -24.16 -1.54 9.03
CA TYR A 247 -23.25 -2.68 9.15
C TYR A 247 -22.11 -2.37 10.12
N GLY A 248 -21.72 -3.33 10.94
CA GLY A 248 -20.60 -3.18 11.87
C GLY A 248 -20.06 -4.51 12.39
N PRO A 249 -18.94 -4.47 13.13
CA PRO A 249 -18.38 -5.64 13.80
C PRO A 249 -19.33 -6.23 14.85
N ASP A 250 -19.45 -7.56 14.90
CA ASP A 250 -20.21 -8.29 15.94
C ASP A 250 -19.33 -8.83 17.08
N LEU A 251 -18.05 -8.46 17.08
CA LEU A 251 -17.01 -8.91 18.01
C LEU A 251 -16.48 -10.33 17.77
N SER A 252 -16.93 -11.03 16.72
CA SER A 252 -16.27 -12.22 16.21
C SER A 252 -15.22 -11.85 15.15
N PHE A 253 -14.31 -12.79 14.90
CA PHE A 253 -13.20 -12.61 13.97
C PHE A 253 -13.14 -13.76 13.00
N ASP A 254 -12.94 -13.41 11.73
CA ASP A 254 -12.61 -14.35 10.68
C ASP A 254 -11.15 -14.16 10.28
N ALA A 255 -10.62 -15.12 9.53
CA ALA A 255 -9.29 -15.01 8.97
C ALA A 255 -9.15 -15.61 7.58
N TYR A 256 -8.20 -15.06 6.83
CA TYR A 256 -7.60 -15.74 5.70
C TYR A 256 -6.21 -16.24 6.08
N LYS A 257 -6.03 -17.56 6.17
CA LYS A 257 -4.72 -18.19 6.34
C LYS A 257 -4.03 -18.34 4.99
N ILE A 258 -2.78 -17.89 4.90
CA ILE A 258 -1.97 -18.02 3.69
C ILE A 258 -1.58 -19.49 3.52
N ASN A 259 -1.92 -20.06 2.36
CA ASN A 259 -1.54 -21.41 1.97
C ASN A 259 -1.03 -21.42 0.52
N GLY A 260 0.28 -21.19 0.36
CA GLY A 260 0.92 -21.09 -0.96
C GLY A 260 0.43 -19.87 -1.73
N ALA A 261 -0.32 -20.11 -2.81
CA ALA A 261 -0.95 -19.07 -3.63
C ALA A 261 -2.40 -18.75 -3.21
N ASN A 262 -2.97 -19.47 -2.24
CA ASN A 262 -4.37 -19.35 -1.85
C ASN A 262 -4.54 -18.74 -0.46
N LEU A 263 -5.67 -18.08 -0.26
CA LEU A 263 -6.17 -17.56 1.01
C LEU A 263 -7.27 -18.48 1.53
N GLN A 264 -6.95 -19.32 2.50
CA GLN A 264 -7.89 -20.23 3.13
C GLN A 264 -8.73 -19.48 4.16
N PHE A 265 -10.04 -19.38 3.92
CA PHE A 265 -10.99 -18.79 4.85
C PHE A 265 -11.16 -19.67 6.10
N LEU A 266 -11.14 -19.03 7.26
CA LEU A 266 -11.39 -19.59 8.58
C LEU A 266 -12.42 -18.69 9.26
N GLU A 267 -13.55 -19.26 9.62
CA GLU A 267 -14.65 -18.56 10.28
C GLU A 267 -14.52 -18.68 11.81
N ASP A 268 -14.97 -17.66 12.53
CA ASP A 268 -15.07 -17.65 14.01
C ASP A 268 -13.79 -18.12 14.72
N ILE A 269 -12.65 -17.53 14.34
CA ILE A 269 -11.37 -17.86 14.95
C ILE A 269 -11.27 -17.29 16.38
N PRO A 270 -10.65 -18.01 17.32
CA PRO A 270 -10.35 -17.47 18.64
C PRO A 270 -9.26 -16.40 18.50
N PHE A 271 -9.65 -15.14 18.63
CA PHE A 271 -8.73 -14.01 18.57
C PHE A 271 -9.16 -12.95 19.57
N GLU A 272 -8.22 -12.54 20.42
CA GLU A 272 -8.40 -11.36 21.26
C GLU A 272 -7.69 -10.19 20.58
N ASN A 273 -8.47 -9.18 20.21
CA ASN A 273 -7.90 -7.99 19.58
C ASN A 273 -6.89 -7.34 20.54
N PRO A 274 -5.61 -7.19 20.17
CA PRO A 274 -4.67 -6.47 21.01
C PRO A 274 -5.20 -5.05 21.24
N PRO A 275 -4.97 -4.47 22.44
CA PRO A 275 -5.40 -3.10 22.74
C PRO A 275 -4.94 -2.15 21.62
N ARG A 276 -5.84 -1.26 21.18
CA ARG A 276 -5.50 -0.31 20.12
C ARG A 276 -4.47 0.66 20.67
N ASP A 277 -3.59 1.17 19.81
CA ASP A 277 -2.70 2.28 20.20
C ASP A 277 -3.49 3.51 20.69
N GLU A 278 -4.75 3.67 20.25
CA GLU A 278 -5.70 4.68 20.74
C GLU A 278 -6.29 4.38 22.13
N ASP A 279 -6.33 3.10 22.54
CA ASP A 279 -6.77 2.70 23.88
C ASP A 279 -5.68 3.01 24.92
N ASP A 280 -4.40 2.92 24.52
CA ASP A 280 -3.22 3.32 25.31
C ASP A 280 -3.10 4.85 25.47
N LEU A 281 -3.77 5.66 24.63
CA LEU A 281 -3.83 7.12 24.81
C LEU A 281 -4.63 7.52 26.06
N ASN A 282 -5.46 6.62 26.59
CA ASN A 282 -6.29 6.91 27.76
C ASN A 282 -5.72 6.40 29.09
N ILE A 283 -4.62 5.64 29.11
CA ILE A 283 -4.04 5.15 30.37
C ILE A 283 -2.51 5.01 30.21
N VAL A 284 -1.76 5.93 30.84
CA VAL A 284 -0.30 5.91 31.19
C VAL A 284 0.50 7.09 30.57
N PRO A 285 0.78 8.14 31.36
CA PRO A 285 1.75 9.17 30.97
C PRO A 285 3.16 8.57 30.84
N GLY A 286 3.80 8.74 29.67
CA GLY A 286 5.26 8.59 29.52
C GLY A 286 5.77 7.38 28.73
N ARG A 287 4.91 6.60 28.05
CA ARG A 287 5.38 5.55 27.14
C ARG A 287 5.53 6.08 25.71
N ALA A 288 6.66 5.79 25.07
CA ALA A 288 6.89 6.18 23.68
C ALA A 288 6.11 5.26 22.73
N ILE A 289 5.31 5.87 21.85
CA ILE A 289 4.50 5.20 20.82
C ILE A 289 5.42 4.71 19.69
N PRO A 290 5.43 3.41 19.35
CA PRO A 290 6.12 2.93 18.15
C PRO A 290 5.36 3.42 16.91
N LYS A 291 5.97 4.34 16.15
CA LYS A 291 5.39 4.87 14.91
C LYS A 291 5.34 3.80 13.83
N LYS A 292 4.14 3.28 13.51
CA LYS A 292 3.89 2.66 12.20
C LYS A 292 3.58 3.75 11.18
N LYS A 293 4.21 3.68 10.00
CA LYS A 293 3.96 4.59 8.87
C LYS A 293 2.72 4.12 8.12
N SER A 294 1.56 4.44 8.65
CA SER A 294 0.28 4.29 7.97
C SER A 294 -0.35 5.66 8.01
N GLY A 295 -0.47 6.32 6.86
CA GLY A 295 -1.18 7.60 6.73
C GLY A 295 -2.69 7.47 6.81
N LEU A 296 -3.17 6.52 7.63
CA LEU A 296 -4.56 6.20 7.93
C LEU A 296 -4.77 6.34 9.43
#